data_AF-A0A7C5ZBE2-F1
#
_entry.id   AF-A0A7C5ZBE2-F1
#
_cell.length_a   1.000
_cell.length_b   1.000
_cell.length_c   1.000
_cell.angle_alpha   90.00
_cell.angle_beta   90.00
_cell.angle_gamma   90.00
#
_symmetry.space_group_name_H-M   'P 1'
#
loop_
_entity.id
_entity.type
_entity.pdbx_description
1 polymer ?
#
loop_
_entity_poly.entity_id
_entity_poly.type
_entity_poly.pdbx_seq_one_letter_code
_entity_poly.pdbx_strand_id
1 'polypeptide(L)'
;MSTEWFRNTTWDESVECAFNERLRRARRKAPYLRIQACTLARSHPDVALKLLDRYFELPDDSDHAQAHVDRATALLALGRVGDAVAAYEAALAREAVFPNLQTQAYLNLAYTVATHGIREQYPRALELLHLHESRIMFPVDRFCWHAARALIAAGTG
;
A
#
# COMPACT_ATOMS: atom_id res chain seq x y z
N MET A 1 -18.13 6.18 24.40
CA MET A 1 -17.23 5.69 23.34
C MET A 1 -16.97 6.86 22.40
N SER A 2 -15.78 7.48 22.45
CA SER A 2 -15.47 8.59 21.56
C SER A 2 -15.34 8.03 20.15
N THR A 3 -16.27 8.38 19.25
CA THR A 3 -16.11 8.08 17.82
C THR A 3 -14.76 8.63 17.36
N GLU A 4 -13.86 7.77 16.89
CA GLU A 4 -12.60 8.22 16.29
C GLU A 4 -12.95 9.13 15.10
N TRP A 5 -12.35 10.32 15.03
CA TRP A 5 -12.63 11.30 13.95
C TRP A 5 -11.88 10.98 12.64
N PHE A 6 -11.11 9.90 12.65
CA PHE A 6 -10.32 9.33 11.56
C PHE A 6 -10.70 7.84 11.40
N ARG A 7 -10.32 7.20 10.27
CA ARG A 7 -10.85 5.91 9.79
C ARG A 7 -12.32 5.97 9.33
N ASN A 8 -12.73 7.11 8.78
CA ASN A 8 -14.04 7.23 8.13
C ASN A 8 -14.08 6.29 6.90
N THR A 9 -15.10 5.47 6.77
CA THR A 9 -15.24 4.49 5.67
C THR A 9 -16.02 5.05 4.48
N THR A 10 -16.86 6.05 4.72
CA THR A 10 -17.50 6.90 3.71
C THR A 10 -16.78 8.25 3.63
N TRP A 11 -16.81 8.89 2.47
CA TRP A 11 -16.18 10.19 2.27
C TRP A 11 -17.07 11.12 1.46
N ASP A 12 -17.67 12.09 2.13
CA ASP A 12 -18.40 13.21 1.53
C ASP A 12 -17.79 14.55 1.97
N GLU A 13 -18.30 15.66 1.45
CA GLU A 13 -17.79 17.00 1.77
C GLU A 13 -17.88 17.33 3.28
N SER A 14 -18.88 16.81 3.98
CA SER A 14 -19.08 17.03 5.41
C SER A 14 -18.01 16.30 6.23
N VAL A 15 -17.79 15.02 5.92
CA VAL A 15 -16.73 14.19 6.52
C VAL A 15 -15.36 14.81 6.25
N GLU A 16 -15.11 15.23 5.01
CA GLU A 16 -13.85 15.87 4.63
C GLU A 16 -13.61 17.17 5.41
N CYS A 17 -14.62 18.03 5.52
CA CYS A 17 -14.54 19.28 6.26
C CYS A 17 -14.24 19.02 7.74
N ALA A 18 -14.99 18.11 8.37
CA ALA A 18 -14.81 17.75 9.78
C ALA A 18 -13.42 17.14 10.03
N PHE A 19 -12.96 16.24 9.15
CA PHE A 19 -11.63 15.65 9.22
C PHE A 19 -10.54 16.72 9.11
N ASN A 20 -10.65 17.63 8.14
CA ASN A 20 -9.67 18.70 7.94
C ASN A 20 -9.63 19.70 9.10
N GLU A 21 -10.78 20.02 9.71
CA GLU A 21 -10.83 20.88 10.90
C GLU A 21 -10.07 20.26 12.07
N ARG A 22 -10.30 18.97 12.33
CA ARG A 22 -9.60 18.23 13.38
C ARG A 22 -8.12 18.07 13.07
N LEU A 23 -7.77 17.76 11.83
CA LEU A 23 -6.38 17.62 11.36
C LEU A 23 -5.59 18.93 11.50
N ARG A 24 -6.23 20.09 11.29
CA ARG A 24 -5.59 21.41 11.49
C ARG A 24 -5.16 21.62 12.93
N ARG A 25 -5.93 21.13 13.90
CA ARG A 25 -5.65 21.21 15.34
C ARG A 25 -4.69 20.11 15.83
N ALA A 26 -4.50 19.05 15.05
CA ALA A 26 -3.62 17.95 15.41
C ALA A 26 -2.15 18.37 15.33
N ARG A 27 -1.39 18.04 16.39
CA ARG A 27 0.05 18.32 16.48
C ARG A 27 0.88 17.52 15.47
N ARG A 28 0.51 16.26 15.23
CA ARG A 28 1.10 15.40 14.19
C ARG A 28 0.02 15.05 13.19
N LYS A 29 0.27 15.28 11.90
CA LYS A 29 -0.73 15.09 10.83
C LYS A 29 -0.51 13.81 10.04
N ALA A 30 0.75 13.42 9.85
CA ALA A 30 1.15 12.27 9.04
C ALA A 30 0.40 10.98 9.41
N PRO A 31 0.34 10.53 10.68
CA PRO A 31 -0.36 9.30 11.03
C PRO A 31 -1.86 9.33 10.67
N TYR A 32 -2.54 10.45 10.90
CA TYR A 32 -3.97 10.58 10.60
C TYR A 32 -4.24 10.57 9.10
N LEU A 33 -3.40 11.22 8.30
CA LEU A 33 -3.49 11.19 6.84
C LEU A 33 -3.30 9.76 6.30
N ARG A 34 -2.24 9.07 6.73
CA ARG A 34 -1.95 7.71 6.28
C ARG A 34 -3.06 6.73 6.69
N ILE A 35 -3.50 6.76 7.95
CA ILE A 35 -4.54 5.85 8.46
C ILE A 35 -5.88 6.08 7.73
N GLN A 36 -6.25 7.34 7.50
CA GLN A 36 -7.47 7.66 6.76
C GLN A 36 -7.35 7.22 5.29
N ALA A 37 -6.20 7.46 4.64
CA ALA A 37 -5.95 6.99 3.28
C ALA A 37 -6.01 5.46 3.15
N CYS A 38 -5.38 4.73 4.07
CA CYS A 38 -5.43 3.26 4.12
C CYS A 38 -6.87 2.75 4.21
N THR A 39 -7.70 3.40 5.04
CA THR A 39 -9.12 3.05 5.21
C THR A 39 -9.92 3.26 3.92
N LEU A 40 -9.59 4.30 3.16
CA LEU A 40 -10.28 4.68 1.93
C LEU A 40 -9.69 4.06 0.65
N ALA A 41 -8.51 3.46 0.71
CA ALA A 41 -7.74 3.07 -0.48
C ALA A 41 -8.53 2.20 -1.46
N ARG A 42 -9.42 1.34 -0.96
CA ARG A 42 -10.26 0.46 -1.81
C ARG A 42 -11.61 1.06 -2.19
N SER A 43 -12.20 1.92 -1.35
CA SER A 43 -13.56 2.44 -1.53
C SER A 43 -13.62 3.82 -2.18
N HIS A 44 -12.65 4.68 -1.86
CA HIS A 44 -12.51 6.04 -2.39
C HIS A 44 -11.04 6.29 -2.77
N PRO A 45 -10.51 5.55 -3.77
CA PRO A 45 -9.08 5.56 -4.08
C PRO A 45 -8.55 6.94 -4.46
N ASP A 46 -9.31 7.77 -5.18
CA ASP A 46 -8.88 9.13 -5.54
C ASP A 46 -8.68 10.01 -4.30
N VAL A 47 -9.54 9.85 -3.29
CA VAL A 47 -9.41 10.56 -2.01
C VAL A 47 -8.19 10.05 -1.25
N ALA A 48 -8.00 8.72 -1.20
CA ALA A 48 -6.85 8.13 -0.55
C ALA A 48 -5.53 8.66 -1.15
N LEU A 49 -5.45 8.76 -2.48
CA LEU A 49 -4.28 9.34 -3.16
C LEU A 49 -4.05 10.80 -2.77
N LYS A 50 -5.09 11.65 -2.78
CA LYS A 50 -4.97 13.06 -2.32
C LYS A 50 -4.49 13.17 -0.88
N LEU A 51 -4.95 12.29 0.00
CA LEU A 51 -4.49 12.25 1.40
C LEU A 51 -3.04 11.80 1.51
N LEU A 52 -2.61 10.86 0.67
CA LEU A 52 -1.22 10.39 0.62
C LEU A 52 -0.28 11.43 0.01
N ASP A 53 -0.71 12.18 -1.01
CA ASP A 53 0.07 13.28 -1.57
C ASP A 53 0.36 14.33 -0.48
N ARG A 54 -0.68 14.74 0.28
CA ARG A 54 -0.53 15.61 1.46
C ARG A 54 0.35 15.01 2.55
N TYR A 55 0.37 13.68 2.69
CA TYR A 55 1.24 13.00 3.65
C TYR A 55 2.70 13.11 3.24
N PHE A 56 3.03 12.88 1.96
CA PHE A 56 4.40 12.94 1.44
C PHE A 56 4.97 14.37 1.39
N GLU A 57 4.13 15.40 1.43
CA GLU A 57 4.54 16.80 1.59
C GLU A 57 4.99 17.15 3.02
N LEU A 58 4.65 16.32 4.01
CA LEU A 58 5.06 16.57 5.40
C LEU A 58 6.52 16.17 5.61
N PRO A 59 7.27 16.91 6.45
CA PRO A 59 8.66 16.59 6.76
C PRO A 59 8.82 15.37 7.71
N ASP A 60 7.71 14.70 8.06
CA ASP A 60 7.70 13.54 8.96
C ASP A 60 7.80 12.26 8.12
N ASP A 61 8.89 11.51 8.30
CA ASP A 61 9.18 10.30 7.53
C ASP A 61 8.59 9.02 8.18
N SER A 62 7.82 9.16 9.26
CA SER A 62 7.23 8.04 9.98
C SER A 62 6.21 7.28 9.11
N ASP A 63 6.50 6.02 8.79
CA ASP A 63 5.70 5.05 8.01
C ASP A 63 5.69 5.21 6.47
N HIS A 64 6.71 5.83 5.85
CA HIS A 64 6.76 6.01 4.38
C HIS A 64 6.60 4.71 3.59
N ALA A 65 7.22 3.60 4.04
CA ALA A 65 7.08 2.31 3.37
C ALA A 65 5.62 1.85 3.31
N GLN A 66 4.89 1.94 4.43
CA GLN A 66 3.47 1.58 4.47
C GLN A 66 2.61 2.57 3.69
N ALA A 67 2.94 3.86 3.69
CA ALA A 67 2.24 4.87 2.86
C ALA A 67 2.34 4.55 1.37
N HIS A 68 3.49 4.06 0.90
CA HIS A 68 3.66 3.58 -0.47
C HIS A 68 2.81 2.32 -0.78
N VAL A 69 2.67 1.40 0.19
CA VAL A 69 1.75 0.24 0.07
C VAL A 69 0.29 0.68 -0.01
N ASP A 70 -0.12 1.64 0.83
CA ASP A 70 -1.47 2.21 0.82
C ASP A 70 -1.73 2.92 -0.53
N ARG A 71 -0.74 3.63 -1.07
CA ARG A 71 -0.78 4.24 -2.41
C ARG A 71 -0.96 3.21 -3.52
N ALA A 72 -0.19 2.13 -3.48
CA ALA A 72 -0.29 1.05 -4.45
C ALA A 72 -1.69 0.41 -4.43
N THR A 73 -2.25 0.20 -3.24
CA THR A 73 -3.61 -0.33 -3.07
C THR A 73 -4.66 0.58 -3.71
N ALA A 74 -4.56 1.90 -3.52
CA ALA A 74 -5.45 2.85 -4.17
C ALA A 74 -5.30 2.88 -5.69
N LEU A 75 -4.07 2.77 -6.20
CA LEU A 75 -3.80 2.70 -7.64
C LEU A 75 -4.34 1.42 -8.27
N LEU A 76 -4.27 0.28 -7.58
CA LEU A 76 -4.90 -0.96 -8.03
C LEU A 76 -6.42 -0.84 -8.11
N ALA A 77 -7.05 -0.19 -7.12
CA ALA A 77 -8.49 0.03 -7.14
C ALA A 77 -8.94 0.93 -8.32
N LEU A 78 -8.05 1.78 -8.83
CA LEU A 78 -8.26 2.57 -10.06
C LEU A 78 -7.87 1.83 -11.35
N GLY A 79 -7.38 0.59 -11.28
CA GLY A 79 -6.88 -0.16 -12.43
C GLY A 79 -5.53 0.34 -12.97
N ARG A 80 -4.84 1.25 -12.25
CA ARG A 80 -3.54 1.81 -12.62
C ARG A 80 -2.41 0.88 -12.17
N VAL A 81 -2.39 -0.33 -12.73
CA VAL A 81 -1.51 -1.43 -12.29
C VAL A 81 -0.02 -1.07 -12.36
N GLY A 82 0.43 -0.44 -13.45
CA GLY A 82 1.85 -0.03 -13.58
C GLY A 82 2.30 0.94 -12.49
N ASP A 83 1.46 1.91 -12.15
CA ASP A 83 1.75 2.86 -11.07
C ASP A 83 1.73 2.18 -9.70
N ALA A 84 0.84 1.19 -9.49
CA ALA A 84 0.80 0.43 -8.26
C ALA A 84 2.08 -0.38 -8.04
N VAL A 85 2.60 -1.00 -9.11
CA VAL A 85 3.88 -1.71 -9.07
C VAL A 85 5.02 -0.74 -8.72
N ALA A 86 5.08 0.43 -9.35
CA ALA A 86 6.07 1.45 -9.02
C ALA A 86 5.97 1.91 -7.55
N ALA A 87 4.75 2.02 -7.02
CA ALA A 87 4.54 2.35 -5.61
C ALA A 87 5.00 1.21 -4.67
N TYR A 88 4.79 -0.06 -5.01
CA TYR A 88 5.36 -1.16 -4.22
C TYR A 88 6.88 -1.19 -4.24
N GLU A 89 7.53 -0.93 -5.39
CA GLU A 89 8.99 -0.81 -5.45
C GLU A 89 9.50 0.36 -4.60
N ALA A 90 8.77 1.48 -4.57
CA ALA A 90 9.10 2.60 -3.67
C ALA A 90 8.99 2.21 -2.19
N ALA A 91 8.00 1.38 -1.82
CA ALA A 91 7.91 0.82 -0.48
C ALA A 91 9.14 -0.03 -0.15
N LEU A 92 9.51 -0.97 -1.02
CA LEU A 92 10.67 -1.84 -0.85
C LEU A 92 12.00 -1.07 -0.76
N ALA A 93 12.15 -0.01 -1.55
CA ALA A 93 13.31 0.89 -1.47
C ALA A 93 13.40 1.56 -0.08
N ARG A 94 12.26 1.96 0.50
CA ARG A 94 12.23 2.49 1.88
C ARG A 94 12.58 1.43 2.92
N GLU A 95 12.10 0.19 2.77
CA GLU A 95 12.47 -0.90 3.67
C GLU A 95 13.97 -1.21 3.62
N ALA A 96 14.59 -1.13 2.44
CA ALA A 96 16.03 -1.37 2.30
C ALA A 96 16.87 -0.33 3.05
N VAL A 97 16.41 0.93 3.09
CA VAL A 97 17.06 2.01 3.87
C VAL A 97 16.75 1.88 5.36
N PHE A 98 15.56 1.39 5.72
CA PHE A 98 15.11 1.22 7.11
C PHE A 98 14.64 -0.23 7.38
N PRO A 99 15.57 -1.19 7.57
CA PRO A 99 15.23 -2.63 7.63
C PRO A 99 14.27 -3.06 8.74
N ASN A 100 14.10 -2.22 9.76
CA ASN A 100 13.16 -2.44 10.86
C ASN A 100 11.70 -2.13 10.48
N LEU A 101 11.46 -1.49 9.34
CA LEU A 101 10.14 -1.14 8.81
C LEU A 101 9.80 -2.07 7.65
N GLN A 102 9.25 -3.24 7.96
CA GLN A 102 8.87 -4.23 6.97
C GLN A 102 7.37 -4.18 6.69
N THR A 103 7.00 -4.27 5.43
CA THR A 103 5.61 -4.28 4.95
C THR A 103 5.34 -5.52 4.09
N GLN A 104 4.10 -5.68 3.64
CA GLN A 104 3.73 -6.71 2.68
C GLN A 104 4.05 -6.34 1.22
N ALA A 105 4.81 -5.27 0.96
CA ALA A 105 5.12 -4.80 -0.40
C ALA A 105 5.71 -5.90 -1.30
N TYR A 106 6.65 -6.72 -0.78
CA TYR A 106 7.28 -7.79 -1.56
C TYR A 106 6.26 -8.81 -2.09
N LEU A 107 5.30 -9.18 -1.24
CA LEU A 107 4.30 -10.18 -1.54
C LEU A 107 3.19 -9.59 -2.41
N ASN A 108 2.74 -8.38 -2.09
CA ASN A 108 1.71 -7.69 -2.84
C ASN A 108 2.17 -7.37 -4.26
N LEU A 109 3.41 -6.90 -4.45
CA LEU A 109 4.00 -6.70 -5.77
C LEU A 109 4.01 -8.00 -6.58
N ALA A 110 4.58 -9.06 -6.01
CA ALA A 110 4.69 -10.34 -6.71
C ALA A 110 3.32 -10.92 -7.07
N TYR A 111 2.35 -10.81 -6.15
CA TYR A 111 0.97 -11.23 -6.41
C TYR A 111 0.31 -10.39 -7.50
N THR A 112 0.44 -9.06 -7.48
CA THR A 112 -0.09 -8.16 -8.52
C THR A 112 0.54 -8.45 -9.89
N VAL A 113 1.86 -8.59 -9.97
CA VAL A 113 2.56 -8.91 -11.21
C VAL A 113 2.04 -10.22 -11.81
N ALA A 114 1.86 -11.23 -10.96
CA ALA A 114 1.38 -12.55 -11.37
C ALA A 114 -0.09 -12.54 -11.82
N THR A 115 -0.99 -11.88 -11.07
CA THR A 115 -2.43 -11.85 -11.39
C THR A 115 -2.76 -11.00 -12.61
N HIS A 116 -1.97 -9.95 -12.88
CA HIS A 116 -2.13 -9.10 -14.06
C HIS A 116 -1.31 -9.55 -15.26
N GLY A 117 -0.53 -10.64 -15.14
CA GLY A 117 0.19 -11.22 -16.25
C GLY A 117 1.35 -10.35 -16.78
N ILE A 118 1.99 -9.59 -15.89
CA ILE A 118 3.08 -8.64 -16.23
C ILE A 118 4.39 -9.41 -16.42
N ARG A 119 4.50 -10.12 -17.55
CA ARG A 119 5.52 -11.15 -17.80
C ARG A 119 6.95 -10.63 -17.67
N GLU A 120 7.19 -9.39 -18.09
CA GLU A 120 8.48 -8.72 -18.00
C GLU A 120 8.97 -8.56 -16.55
N GLN A 121 8.06 -8.60 -15.57
CA GLN A 121 8.38 -8.49 -14.14
C GLN A 121 8.38 -9.82 -13.39
N TYR A 122 8.11 -10.94 -14.07
CA TYR A 122 8.14 -12.26 -13.43
C TYR A 122 9.47 -12.60 -12.75
N PRO A 123 10.65 -12.33 -13.35
CA PRO A 123 11.92 -12.57 -12.68
C PRO A 123 12.06 -11.79 -11.37
N ARG A 124 11.64 -10.52 -11.38
CA ARG A 124 11.65 -9.64 -10.22
C ARG A 124 10.69 -10.13 -9.13
N ALA A 125 9.49 -10.52 -9.51
CA ALA A 125 8.51 -11.08 -8.57
C ALA A 125 9.03 -12.37 -7.90
N LEU A 126 9.63 -13.29 -8.65
CA LEU A 126 10.20 -14.52 -8.10
C LEU A 126 11.39 -14.25 -7.18
N GLU A 127 12.26 -13.30 -7.53
CA GLU A 127 13.37 -12.86 -6.68
C GLU A 127 12.86 -12.36 -5.33
N LEU A 128 11.87 -11.46 -5.33
CA LEU A 128 11.27 -10.92 -4.10
C LEU A 128 10.65 -12.01 -3.22
N LEU A 129 9.93 -12.95 -3.81
CA LEU A 129 9.32 -14.07 -3.08
C LEU A 129 10.37 -14.99 -2.45
N HIS A 130 11.52 -15.18 -3.10
CA HIS A 130 12.62 -15.99 -2.58
C HIS A 130 13.38 -15.27 -1.45
N LEU A 131 13.75 -14.00 -1.66
CA LEU A 131 14.49 -13.21 -0.66
C LEU A 131 13.73 -13.02 0.66
N HIS A 132 12.41 -13.06 0.61
CA HIS A 132 11.55 -12.76 1.75
C HIS A 132 10.71 -13.95 2.21
N GLU A 133 11.07 -15.18 1.87
CA GLU A 133 10.36 -16.40 2.29
C GLU A 133 10.22 -16.51 3.81
N SER A 134 11.24 -16.06 4.56
CA SER A 134 11.23 -16.02 6.03
C SER A 134 10.20 -15.06 6.64
N ARG A 135 9.64 -14.13 5.85
CA ARG A 135 8.63 -13.16 6.29
C ARG A 135 7.20 -13.70 6.20
N ILE A 136 6.98 -14.89 5.67
CA ILE A 136 5.65 -15.51 5.55
C ILE A 136 5.19 -15.92 6.96
N MET A 137 4.18 -15.24 7.49
CA MET A 137 3.68 -15.47 8.84
C MET A 137 2.23 -15.96 8.85
N PHE A 138 1.37 -15.37 8.02
CA PHE A 138 -0.07 -15.64 8.06
C PHE A 138 -0.50 -16.62 6.95
N PRO A 139 -1.61 -17.37 7.14
CA PRO A 139 -2.14 -18.25 6.10
C PRO A 139 -2.44 -17.54 4.78
N VAL A 140 -2.90 -16.29 4.84
CA VAL A 140 -3.15 -15.47 3.64
C VAL A 140 -1.85 -15.17 2.90
N ASP A 141 -0.75 -14.93 3.61
CA ASP A 141 0.55 -14.66 2.98
C ASP A 141 1.02 -15.88 2.19
N ARG A 142 0.91 -17.06 2.81
CA ARG A 142 1.27 -18.33 2.19
C ARG A 142 0.42 -18.61 0.96
N PHE A 143 -0.88 -18.34 1.03
CA PHE A 143 -1.77 -18.45 -0.12
C PHE A 143 -1.30 -17.55 -1.28
N CYS A 144 -1.11 -16.25 -1.02
CA CYS A 144 -0.67 -15.29 -2.03
C CYS A 144 0.70 -15.67 -2.61
N TRP A 145 1.63 -16.16 -1.78
CA TRP A 145 2.96 -16.58 -2.20
C TRP A 145 2.89 -17.77 -3.17
N HIS A 146 2.14 -18.81 -2.83
CA HIS A 146 1.97 -19.97 -3.71
C HIS A 146 1.18 -19.61 -4.97
N ALA A 147 0.13 -18.79 -4.85
CA ALA A 147 -0.67 -18.35 -5.99
C ALA A 147 0.18 -17.55 -6.99
N ALA A 148 0.98 -16.59 -6.52
CA ALA A 148 1.88 -15.81 -7.37
C ALA A 148 2.85 -16.71 -8.13
N ARG A 149 3.51 -17.66 -7.45
CA ARG A 149 4.44 -18.61 -8.09
C ARG A 149 3.76 -19.50 -9.13
N ALA A 150 2.57 -20.00 -8.82
CA ALA A 150 1.81 -20.87 -9.73
C ALA A 150 1.39 -20.12 -11.01
N LEU A 151 0.89 -18.89 -10.86
CA LEU A 151 0.50 -18.04 -11.99
C LEU A 151 1.70 -17.66 -12.86
N ILE A 152 2.84 -17.32 -12.25
CA ILE A 152 4.08 -17.04 -12.97
C ILE A 152 4.52 -18.28 -13.77
N ALA A 153 4.57 -19.45 -13.12
CA ALA A 153 4.96 -20.70 -13.78
C ALA A 153 4.05 -21.03 -14.97
N ALA A 154 2.73 -20.86 -14.81
CA ALA A 154 1.75 -21.06 -15.89
C ALA A 154 1.89 -20.03 -17.03
N GLY A 155 2.40 -18.83 -16.75
CA GLY A 155 2.63 -17.80 -17.77
C GLY A 155 3.99 -17.90 -18.48
N THR A 156 4.91 -18.72 -17.97
CA THR A 156 6.24 -18.99 -18.56
C THR A 156 6.35 -20.31 -19.31
N GLY A 157 5.44 -21.26 -19.05
CA GLY A 157 5.33 -22.53 -19.78
C GLY A 157 4.52 -22.37 -21.06
#